data_AF-A0A945VSE0-F1
#
_entry.id   AF-A0A945VSE0-F1
#
_cell.length_a   1.000
_cell.length_b   1.000
_cell.length_c   1.000
_cell.angle_alpha   90.00
_cell.angle_beta   90.00
_cell.angle_gamma   90.00
#
_symmetry.space_group_name_H-M   'P 1'
#
loop_
_entity.id
_entity.type
_entity.pdbx_description
1 polymer ?
#
loop_
_entity_poly.entity_id
_entity_poly.type
_entity_poly.pdbx_seq_one_letter_code
_entity_poly.pdbx_strand_id
1 'polypeptide(L)'
;MAVWNDAVLSTSDSIARFEDNINSLTPSDWDDKISVAKQLIGDYIELELTQRGIRVDEAEGDVLLDVIANPTIFSTSSDYLTLSLIFEDLSKGAEEGMRVVKGRYYFEKYKQKIAQDMKRINLDTDLDGDADIRRVNWQGTLNR
;
A
#
# COMPACT_ATOMS: atom_id res chain seq x y z
N MET A 1 4.70 -18.71 1.61
CA MET A 1 5.13 -17.35 1.21
C MET A 1 4.00 -16.37 1.47
N ALA A 2 4.32 -15.12 1.78
CA ALA A 2 3.33 -14.05 1.77
C ALA A 2 3.14 -13.60 0.32
N VAL A 3 2.11 -14.12 -0.34
CA VAL A 3 1.79 -13.78 -1.73
C VAL A 3 1.18 -12.38 -1.74
N TRP A 4 1.66 -11.48 -2.62
CA TRP A 4 1.14 -10.12 -2.70
C TRP A 4 -0.38 -10.09 -2.89
N ASN A 5 -0.88 -11.00 -3.72
CA ASN A 5 -2.30 -11.14 -4.00
C ASN A 5 -3.12 -11.51 -2.76
N ASP A 6 -2.59 -12.33 -1.86
CA ASP A 6 -3.27 -12.74 -0.62
C ASP A 6 -3.12 -11.70 0.51
N ALA A 7 -2.20 -10.74 0.38
CA ALA A 7 -1.98 -9.72 1.38
C ALA A 7 -3.18 -8.77 1.50
N VAL A 8 -3.82 -8.76 2.68
CA VAL A 8 -4.87 -7.78 2.99
C VAL A 8 -4.21 -6.48 3.43
N LEU A 9 -4.17 -5.48 2.55
CA LEU A 9 -3.55 -4.18 2.83
C LEU A 9 -4.52 -3.22 3.52
N SER A 10 -5.77 -3.17 3.07
CA SER A 10 -6.82 -2.33 3.66
C SER A 10 -8.11 -3.11 3.86
N THR A 11 -8.90 -2.65 4.82
CA THR A 11 -10.24 -3.15 5.15
C THR A 11 -11.13 -1.95 5.48
N SER A 12 -12.45 -2.10 5.45
CA SER A 12 -13.37 -1.05 5.89
C SER A 12 -13.09 -0.62 7.35
N ASP A 13 -12.71 -1.56 8.21
CA ASP A 13 -12.36 -1.27 9.61
C ASP A 13 -11.05 -0.49 9.76
N SER A 14 -10.04 -0.74 8.91
CA SER A 14 -8.76 -0.02 8.99
C SER A 14 -8.89 1.42 8.50
N ILE A 15 -9.64 1.66 7.42
CA ILE A 15 -9.91 3.01 6.92
C ILE A 15 -10.81 3.82 7.87
N ALA A 16 -11.76 3.16 8.55
CA ALA A 16 -12.67 3.81 9.50
C ALA A 16 -11.94 4.51 10.65
N ARG A 17 -10.79 3.99 11.08
CA ARG A 17 -9.97 4.59 12.15
C ARG A 17 -9.54 6.03 11.84
N PHE A 18 -9.54 6.41 10.57
CA PHE A 18 -9.20 7.76 10.13
C PHE A 18 -10.43 8.63 9.88
N GLU A 19 -11.56 8.04 9.48
CA GLU A 19 -12.79 8.74 9.12
C GLU A 19 -14.01 7.88 9.50
N ASP A 20 -14.47 7.98 10.76
CA ASP A 20 -15.59 7.18 11.30
C ASP A 20 -16.86 7.27 10.46
N ASN A 21 -17.10 8.43 9.81
CA ASN A 21 -18.26 8.66 8.97
C ASN A 21 -18.26 7.83 7.68
N ILE A 22 -17.13 7.26 7.27
CA ILE A 22 -17.09 6.37 6.11
C ILE A 22 -17.87 5.10 6.39
N ASN A 23 -17.94 4.62 7.63
CA ASN A 23 -18.78 3.46 8.00
C ASN A 23 -20.28 3.69 7.81
N SER A 24 -20.72 4.95 7.71
CA SER A 24 -22.12 5.29 7.41
C SER A 24 -22.46 5.19 5.91
N LEU A 25 -21.44 5.14 5.05
CA LEU A 25 -21.51 4.82 3.64
C LEU A 25 -21.20 3.32 3.55
N THR A 26 -22.10 2.52 2.99
CA THR A 26 -22.04 1.06 3.12
C THR A 26 -20.67 0.48 2.72
N PRO A 27 -20.07 -0.45 3.49
CA PRO A 27 -18.74 -1.02 3.20
C PRO A 27 -18.56 -1.54 1.76
N SER A 28 -19.63 -2.13 1.19
CA SER A 28 -19.69 -2.60 -0.19
C SER A 28 -19.48 -1.51 -1.25
N ASP A 29 -19.70 -0.25 -0.91
CA ASP A 29 -19.61 0.86 -1.84
C ASP A 29 -18.15 1.26 -2.16
N TRP A 30 -17.19 0.76 -1.37
CA TRP A 30 -15.78 1.19 -1.44
C TRP A 30 -14.78 0.05 -1.54
N ASP A 31 -15.24 -1.21 -1.59
CA ASP A 31 -14.36 -2.37 -1.83
C ASP A 31 -13.61 -2.24 -3.17
N ASP A 32 -14.24 -1.61 -4.16
CA ASP A 32 -13.60 -1.27 -5.43
C ASP A 32 -12.41 -0.31 -5.23
N LYS A 33 -12.53 0.67 -4.33
CA LYS A 33 -11.45 1.62 -4.00
C LYS A 33 -10.32 0.97 -3.22
N ILE A 34 -10.64 0.03 -2.33
CA ILE A 34 -9.63 -0.80 -1.66
C ILE A 34 -8.84 -1.59 -2.70
N SER A 35 -9.54 -2.24 -3.64
CA SER A 35 -8.92 -3.01 -4.72
C SER A 35 -8.05 -2.13 -5.63
N VAL A 36 -8.57 -0.98 -6.07
CA VAL A 36 -7.84 -0.01 -6.91
C VAL A 36 -6.61 0.53 -6.17
N ALA A 37 -6.72 0.85 -4.88
CA ALA A 37 -5.58 1.33 -4.10
C ALA A 37 -4.47 0.26 -4.00
N LYS A 38 -4.83 -1.01 -3.77
CA LYS A 38 -3.86 -2.12 -3.75
C LYS A 38 -3.17 -2.28 -5.11
N GLN A 39 -3.92 -2.19 -6.20
CA GLN A 39 -3.36 -2.27 -7.55
C GLN A 39 -2.38 -1.13 -7.84
N LEU A 40 -2.77 0.12 -7.59
CA LEU A 40 -1.90 1.28 -7.83
C LEU A 40 -0.62 1.26 -7.00
N ILE A 41 -0.68 0.72 -5.78
CA ILE A 41 0.51 0.50 -4.95
C ILE A 41 1.38 -0.61 -5.54
N GLY A 42 0.78 -1.71 -6.00
CA GLY A 42 1.49 -2.79 -6.69
C GLY A 42 2.26 -2.27 -7.90
N ASP A 43 1.59 -1.58 -8.81
CA ASP A 43 2.19 -0.99 -10.02
C ASP A 43 3.38 -0.06 -9.68
N TYR A 44 3.22 0.76 -8.62
CA TYR A 44 4.29 1.64 -8.16
C TYR A 44 5.50 0.85 -7.63
N ILE A 45 5.27 -0.21 -6.86
CA ILE A 45 6.35 -1.05 -6.32
C ILE A 45 7.06 -1.81 -7.43
N GLU A 46 6.33 -2.39 -8.40
CA GLU A 46 6.92 -3.08 -9.55
C GLU A 46 7.86 -2.16 -10.34
N LEU A 47 7.43 -0.92 -10.59
CA LEU A 47 8.25 0.08 -11.26
C LEU A 47 9.54 0.36 -10.47
N GLU A 48 9.44 0.56 -9.15
CA GLU A 48 10.58 0.81 -8.27
C GLU A 48 11.55 -0.37 -8.19
N LEU A 49 11.04 -1.61 -8.09
CA LEU A 49 11.85 -2.83 -8.05
C LEU A 49 12.57 -3.05 -9.39
N THR A 50 11.86 -2.87 -10.50
CA THR A 50 12.43 -2.96 -11.85
C THR A 50 13.55 -1.94 -12.05
N GLN A 51 13.36 -0.69 -11.60
CA GLN A 51 14.38 0.36 -11.67
C GLN A 51 15.62 0.05 -10.82
N ARG A 52 15.47 -0.74 -9.74
CA ARG A 52 16.57 -1.24 -8.91
C ARG A 52 17.25 -2.48 -9.49
N GLY A 53 16.76 -3.00 -10.61
CA GLY A 53 17.29 -4.17 -11.29
C GLY A 53 16.80 -5.51 -10.75
N ILE A 54 15.79 -5.51 -9.86
CA ILE A 54 15.12 -6.73 -9.41
C ILE A 54 14.23 -7.24 -10.55
N ARG A 55 14.29 -8.54 -10.83
CA ARG A 55 13.56 -9.21 -11.89
C ARG A 55 13.16 -10.61 -11.44
N VAL A 56 12.10 -11.15 -12.02
CA VAL A 56 11.64 -12.52 -11.84
C VAL A 56 11.49 -13.19 -13.21
N ASP A 57 11.34 -14.51 -13.25
CA ASP A 57 11.03 -15.22 -14.49
C ASP A 57 9.52 -15.24 -14.75
N GLU A 58 9.02 -14.14 -15.32
CA GLU A 58 7.60 -14.02 -15.70
C GLU A 58 7.17 -15.09 -16.72
N ALA A 59 8.11 -15.67 -17.48
CA ALA A 59 7.81 -16.72 -18.45
C ALA A 59 7.55 -18.08 -17.78
N GLU A 60 8.14 -18.31 -16.61
CA GLU A 60 7.88 -19.48 -15.75
C GLU A 60 6.69 -19.25 -14.79
N GLY A 61 6.11 -18.05 -14.80
CA GLY A 61 4.89 -17.72 -14.07
C GLY A 61 5.12 -16.96 -12.76
N ASP A 62 6.35 -16.52 -12.51
CA ASP A 62 6.66 -15.73 -11.32
C ASP A 62 6.10 -14.31 -11.41
N VAL A 63 5.61 -13.80 -10.28
CA VAL A 63 5.10 -12.42 -10.16
C VAL A 63 6.11 -11.58 -9.39
N LEU A 64 6.49 -10.43 -9.94
CA LEU A 64 7.52 -9.58 -9.35
C LEU A 64 7.16 -9.13 -7.92
N LEU A 65 5.88 -8.91 -7.63
CA LEU A 65 5.44 -8.51 -6.30
C LEU A 65 5.52 -9.63 -5.25
N ASP A 66 5.62 -10.90 -5.65
CA ASP A 66 5.71 -12.02 -4.71
C ASP A 66 7.10 -12.12 -4.06
N VAL A 67 8.10 -11.41 -4.59
CA VAL A 67 9.41 -11.25 -3.94
C VAL A 67 9.31 -10.43 -2.66
N ILE A 68 8.17 -9.78 -2.37
CA ILE A 68 7.98 -8.97 -1.17
C ILE A 68 7.66 -9.87 0.00
N ALA A 69 8.64 -10.12 0.87
CA ALA A 69 8.47 -10.99 2.03
C ALA A 69 7.57 -10.40 3.13
N ASN A 70 7.33 -9.08 3.13
CA ASN A 70 6.57 -8.37 4.16
C ASN A 70 5.53 -7.38 3.59
N PRO A 71 4.55 -7.83 2.78
CA PRO A 71 3.65 -6.94 2.04
C PRO A 71 2.77 -6.07 2.95
N THR A 72 2.48 -6.51 4.18
CA THR A 72 1.66 -5.77 5.15
C THR A 72 2.29 -4.46 5.64
N ILE A 73 3.56 -4.18 5.33
CA ILE A 73 4.15 -2.85 5.62
C ILE A 73 3.41 -1.73 4.88
N PHE A 74 2.74 -2.06 3.77
CA PHE A 74 2.02 -1.12 2.93
C PHE A 74 0.57 -0.89 3.38
N SER A 75 0.10 -1.54 4.45
CA SER A 75 -1.31 -1.43 4.87
C SER A 75 -1.77 0.02 5.09
N THR A 76 -1.02 0.81 5.86
CA THR A 76 -1.39 2.23 6.08
C THR A 76 -1.26 3.09 4.83
N SER A 77 -0.32 2.76 3.93
CA SER A 77 -0.24 3.44 2.62
C SER A 77 -1.51 3.16 1.81
N SER A 78 -1.97 1.91 1.82
CA SER A 78 -3.21 1.49 1.18
C SER A 78 -4.44 2.16 1.81
N ASP A 79 -4.50 2.30 3.14
CA ASP A 79 -5.60 2.99 3.82
C ASP A 79 -5.71 4.45 3.35
N TYR A 80 -4.58 5.17 3.32
CA TYR A 80 -4.56 6.57 2.87
C TYR A 80 -4.91 6.74 1.40
N LEU A 81 -4.41 5.86 0.53
CA LEU A 81 -4.77 5.92 -0.88
C LEU A 81 -6.26 5.63 -1.08
N THR A 82 -6.78 4.61 -0.41
CA THR A 82 -8.22 4.28 -0.42
C THR A 82 -9.06 5.49 -0.02
N LEU A 83 -8.73 6.14 1.10
CA LEU A 83 -9.43 7.35 1.56
C LEU A 83 -9.38 8.47 0.52
N SER A 84 -8.23 8.68 -0.13
CA SER A 84 -8.11 9.70 -1.16
C SER A 84 -9.04 9.45 -2.35
N LEU A 85 -9.16 8.20 -2.79
CA LEU A 85 -10.04 7.78 -3.89
C LEU A 85 -11.53 7.91 -3.52
N ILE A 86 -11.89 7.53 -2.29
CA ILE A 86 -13.26 7.69 -1.77
C ILE A 86 -13.65 9.18 -1.81
N PHE A 87 -12.80 10.06 -1.28
CA PHE A 87 -13.09 11.49 -1.26
C PHE A 87 -13.07 12.14 -2.64
N GLU A 88 -12.24 11.65 -3.55
CA GLU A 88 -12.27 12.06 -4.96
C GLU A 88 -13.64 11.75 -5.57
N ASP A 89 -14.14 10.53 -5.43
CA ASP A 89 -15.46 10.14 -5.95
C ASP A 89 -16.60 10.93 -5.29
N LEU A 90 -16.56 11.11 -3.97
CA LEU A 90 -17.54 11.93 -3.25
C LEU A 90 -17.49 13.42 -3.64
N SER A 91 -16.39 13.88 -4.24
CA SER A 91 -16.22 15.27 -4.72
C SER A 91 -16.74 15.50 -6.13
N LYS A 92 -16.83 14.47 -6.98
CA LYS A 92 -17.35 14.57 -8.35
C LYS A 92 -18.82 15.02 -8.44
N GLY A 93 -19.54 15.02 -7.31
CA GLY A 93 -20.92 15.51 -7.19
C GLY A 93 -21.12 16.82 -6.41
N ALA A 94 -20.06 17.54 -6.02
CA ALA A 94 -20.18 18.75 -5.19
C ALA A 94 -19.24 19.88 -5.65
N GLU A 95 -19.68 21.14 -5.51
CA GLU A 95 -18.82 22.32 -5.65
C GLU A 95 -17.65 22.27 -4.65
N GLU A 96 -16.48 22.80 -5.03
CA GLU A 96 -15.21 22.79 -4.28
C GLU A 96 -15.41 22.97 -2.76
N GLY A 97 -15.35 21.86 -2.03
CA GLY A 97 -15.64 21.81 -0.59
C GLY A 97 -14.67 20.92 0.19
N MET A 98 -15.01 20.69 1.47
CA MET A 98 -14.21 19.91 2.43
C MET A 98 -13.77 18.53 1.89
N ARG A 99 -14.56 17.91 1.00
CA ARG A 99 -14.26 16.61 0.39
C ARG A 99 -13.03 16.67 -0.53
N VAL A 100 -12.90 17.70 -1.36
CA VAL A 100 -11.71 17.92 -2.21
C VAL A 100 -10.47 18.11 -1.34
N VAL A 101 -10.61 18.87 -0.24
CA VAL A 101 -9.52 19.10 0.71
C VAL A 101 -9.08 17.79 1.38
N LYS A 102 -10.03 16.97 1.82
CA LYS A 102 -9.74 15.65 2.41
C LYS A 102 -9.11 14.68 1.42
N GLY A 103 -9.61 14.62 0.19
CA GLY A 103 -9.00 13.80 -0.87
C GLY A 103 -7.53 14.16 -1.10
N ARG A 104 -7.23 15.45 -1.25
CA ARG A 104 -5.83 15.93 -1.36
C ARG A 104 -5.01 15.62 -0.11
N TYR A 105 -5.56 15.84 1.07
CA TYR A 105 -4.89 15.55 2.34
C TYR A 105 -4.44 14.09 2.44
N TYR A 106 -5.36 13.16 2.18
CA TYR A 106 -5.05 11.73 2.25
C TYR A 106 -4.10 11.28 1.16
N PHE A 107 -4.17 11.87 -0.04
CA PHE A 107 -3.20 11.61 -1.08
C PHE A 107 -1.78 12.08 -0.71
N GLU A 108 -1.63 13.23 -0.06
CA GLU A 108 -0.33 13.67 0.46
C GLU A 108 0.20 12.75 1.56
N LYS A 109 -0.68 12.26 2.45
CA LYS A 109 -0.32 11.27 3.47
C LYS A 109 0.14 9.96 2.85
N TYR A 110 -0.55 9.48 1.81
CA TYR A 110 -0.16 8.32 1.03
C TYR A 110 1.27 8.49 0.49
N LYS A 111 1.56 9.59 -0.25
CA LYS A 111 2.89 9.84 -0.82
C LYS A 111 4.02 9.84 0.22
N GLN A 112 3.78 10.44 1.38
CA GLN A 112 4.75 10.44 2.47
C GLN A 112 4.96 9.04 3.05
N LYS A 113 3.87 8.29 3.21
CA LYS A 113 3.87 6.98 3.87
C LYS A 113 4.46 5.90 2.96
N ILE A 114 4.10 5.88 1.68
CA ILE A 114 4.65 4.91 0.71
C ILE A 114 6.16 5.07 0.57
N ALA A 115 6.68 6.30 0.54
CA ALA A 115 8.11 6.55 0.52
C ALA A 115 8.84 6.07 1.80
N GLN A 116 8.16 6.00 2.95
CA GLN A 116 8.71 5.41 4.17
C GLN A 116 8.64 3.88 4.13
N ASP A 117 7.56 3.33 3.61
CA ASP A 117 7.31 1.89 3.53
C ASP A 117 8.23 1.23 2.50
N MET A 118 8.51 1.90 1.37
CA MET A 118 9.52 1.47 0.38
C MET A 118 10.93 1.37 0.95
N LYS A 119 11.24 2.07 2.04
CA LYS A 119 12.51 1.93 2.76
C LYS A 119 12.52 0.74 3.71
N ARG A 120 11.36 0.13 3.99
CA ARG A 120 11.11 -0.97 4.97
C ARG A 120 10.83 -2.31 4.31
N ILE A 121 10.85 -2.36 2.99
CA ILE A 121 10.63 -3.57 2.24
C ILE A 121 11.75 -4.59 2.52
N ASN A 122 11.35 -5.83 2.75
CA ASN A 122 12.21 -7.00 2.76
C ASN A 122 11.89 -7.80 1.50
N LEU A 123 12.94 -8.28 0.82
CA LEU A 123 12.81 -9.02 -0.43
C LEU A 123 13.32 -10.45 -0.25
N ASP A 124 12.57 -11.39 -0.78
CA ASP A 124 12.88 -12.81 -0.99
C ASP A 124 13.00 -12.96 -2.51
N THR A 125 14.22 -12.85 -3.02
CA THR A 125 14.49 -12.71 -4.47
C THR A 125 14.60 -14.04 -5.20
N ASP A 126 14.85 -15.12 -4.48
CA ASP A 126 14.85 -16.49 -5.03
C ASP A 126 13.57 -17.28 -4.69
N LEU A 127 12.64 -16.65 -3.97
CA LEU A 127 11.33 -17.21 -3.59
C LEU A 127 11.50 -18.51 -2.80
N ASP A 128 12.50 -18.61 -1.93
CA ASP A 128 12.72 -19.78 -1.07
C ASP A 128 11.90 -19.72 0.24
N GLY A 129 11.26 -18.57 0.50
CA GLY A 129 10.46 -18.28 1.68
C GLY A 129 11.21 -17.50 2.77
N ASP A 130 12.52 -17.28 2.60
CA ASP A 130 13.36 -16.46 3.46
C ASP A 130 13.73 -15.15 2.76
N ALA A 131 13.63 -14.04 3.49
CA ALA A 131 14.06 -12.76 2.93
C ALA A 131 15.60 -12.71 2.79
N ASP A 132 16.07 -12.72 1.54
CA ASP A 132 17.43 -12.43 1.09
C ASP A 132 17.90 -11.03 1.51
N ILE A 133 17.08 -10.04 1.20
CA ILE A 133 17.38 -8.63 1.40
C ILE A 133 16.52 -8.15 2.56
N ARG A 134 17.17 -7.95 3.71
CA ARG A 134 16.52 -7.47 4.92
C ARG A 134 16.88 -6.02 5.18
N ARG A 135 15.89 -5.20 5.54
CA ARG A 135 16.19 -3.95 6.24
C ARG A 135 16.49 -4.25 7.71
N VAL A 136 17.70 -3.93 8.15
CA VAL A 136 18.01 -3.90 9.59
C VAL A 136 17.24 -2.75 10.23
N ASN A 137 16.29 -3.08 11.12
CA ASN A 137 15.66 -2.11 11.98
C ASN A 137 16.62 -1.83 13.16
N TRP A 138 17.62 -0.97 12.94
CA TRP A 138 18.61 -0.66 13.97
C TRP A 138 17.96 0.23 15.03
N GLN A 139 17.24 -0.37 15.97
CA GLN A 139 16.90 0.24 17.25
C GLN A 139 18.00 -0.15 18.24
N GLY A 140 19.08 0.61 18.27
CA GLY A 140 20.09 0.44 19.31
C GLY A 140 21.11 1.54 19.31
N THR A 141 21.12 2.36 20.36
CA THR A 141 22.39 2.90 20.83
C THR A 141 23.17 1.73 21.43
N LEU A 142 24.20 1.27 20.72
CA LEU A 142 25.27 0.47 21.29
C LEU A 142 26.05 1.37 22.25
N ASN A 143 25.72 1.33 23.53
CA ASN A 143 26.65 1.79 24.55
C ASN A 143 27.66 0.67 24.79
N ARG A 144 28.93 1.02 24.54
CA ARG A 144 30.12 0.24 24.92
C ARG A 144 30.18 0.01 26.42
#